data_AF-A0A1F5CZI4-F1
#
_entry.id   AF-A0A1F5CZI4-F1
#
_cell.length_a   1.000
_cell.length_b   1.000
_cell.length_c   1.000
_cell.angle_alpha   90.00
_cell.angle_beta   90.00
_cell.angle_gamma   90.00
#
_symmetry.space_group_name_H-M   'P 1'
#
loop_
_entity.id
_entity.type
_entity.pdbx_description
1 polymer ?
#
loop_
_entity_poly.entity_id
_entity_poly.type
_entity_poly.pdbx_seq_one_letter_code
_entity_poly.pdbx_strand_id
1 'polypeptide(L)'
;MKSEFQAVNTRIDDAQDKVSQTLAGGRLSAYLAYLPQANVAVLTDALHAVLMAENAVYSAWARAYGEATAKILLTPVLDGKMGKMVWNRVAVTRVSGNVYQVRLETYTGLEFAAAGVTVPKIRLEARANVNVVTGELAAFSWAVVDIV
;
A
#
# COMPACT_ATOMS: atom_id res chain seq x y z
N MET A 1 -39.55 23.72 9.63
CA MET A 1 -39.95 22.41 9.06
C MET A 1 -39.23 22.05 7.75
N LYS A 2 -39.47 22.69 6.59
CA LYS A 2 -38.76 22.32 5.32
C LYS A 2 -37.23 22.44 5.40
N SER A 3 -36.71 23.49 6.05
CA SER A 3 -35.27 23.72 6.24
C SER A 3 -34.63 22.69 7.20
N GLU A 4 -35.36 22.25 8.22
CA GLU A 4 -34.89 21.25 9.18
C GLU A 4 -34.79 19.86 8.54
N PHE A 5 -35.76 19.48 7.70
CA PHE A 5 -35.69 18.24 6.93
C PHE A 5 -34.52 18.22 5.94
N GLN A 6 -34.24 19.35 5.27
CA GLN A 6 -33.08 19.47 4.40
C GLN A 6 -31.76 19.30 5.16
N ALA A 7 -31.64 19.95 6.33
CA ALA A 7 -30.44 19.81 7.18
C ALA A 7 -30.24 18.38 7.68
N VAL A 8 -31.32 17.65 8.00
CA VAL A 8 -31.25 16.24 8.37
C VAL A 8 -30.78 15.38 7.20
N ASN A 9 -31.31 15.58 5.99
CA ASN A 9 -30.88 14.83 4.81
C ASN A 9 -29.39 15.01 4.53
N THR A 10 -28.88 16.26 4.56
CA THR A 10 -27.44 16.52 4.38
C THR A 10 -26.58 15.78 5.39
N ARG A 11 -27.01 15.73 6.67
CA ARG A 11 -26.27 14.98 7.71
C ARG A 11 -26.28 13.48 7.48
N ILE A 12 -27.39 12.93 6.98
CA ILE A 12 -27.49 11.51 6.63
C ILE A 12 -26.53 11.19 5.49
N ASP A 13 -26.52 12.02 4.44
CA ASP A 13 -25.62 11.84 3.29
C ASP A 13 -24.15 11.90 3.73
N ASP A 14 -23.78 12.86 4.56
CA ASP A 14 -22.42 12.99 5.12
C ASP A 14 -22.04 11.76 5.98
N ALA A 15 -22.97 11.24 6.77
CA ALA A 15 -22.74 10.06 7.58
C ALA A 15 -22.55 8.82 6.70
N GLN A 16 -23.38 8.65 5.65
CA GLN A 16 -23.26 7.55 4.69
C GLN A 16 -21.93 7.60 3.92
N ASP A 17 -21.48 8.80 3.54
CA ASP A 17 -20.19 8.97 2.87
C ASP A 17 -19.04 8.58 3.81
N LYS A 18 -19.05 9.01 5.08
CA LYS A 18 -18.04 8.61 6.10
C LYS A 18 -18.01 7.11 6.35
N VAL A 19 -19.17 6.45 6.41
CA VAL A 19 -19.26 4.99 6.52
C VAL A 19 -18.65 4.33 5.29
N SER A 20 -18.97 4.82 4.09
CA SER A 20 -18.43 4.32 2.83
C SER A 20 -16.90 4.48 2.76
N GLN A 21 -16.36 5.62 3.20
CA GLN A 21 -14.92 5.84 3.28
C GLN A 21 -14.24 4.85 4.24
N THR A 22 -14.87 4.56 5.38
CA THR A 22 -14.37 3.55 6.34
C THR A 22 -14.37 2.15 5.73
N LEU A 23 -15.45 1.78 5.03
CA LEU A 23 -15.55 0.50 4.33
C LEU A 23 -14.50 0.37 3.23
N ALA A 24 -14.29 1.43 2.44
CA ALA A 24 -13.26 1.44 1.38
C ALA A 24 -11.86 1.21 1.97
N GLY A 25 -11.53 1.92 3.05
CA GLY A 25 -10.25 1.75 3.77
C GLY A 25 -10.08 0.32 4.31
N GLY A 26 -11.11 -0.22 4.96
CA GLY A 26 -11.10 -1.58 5.48
C GLY A 26 -10.91 -2.64 4.40
N ARG A 27 -11.55 -2.47 3.23
CA ARG A 27 -11.41 -3.38 2.09
C ARG A 27 -10.00 -3.39 1.51
N LEU A 28 -9.38 -2.22 1.31
CA LEU A 28 -7.98 -2.18 0.86
C LEU A 28 -7.05 -2.77 1.93
N SER A 29 -7.26 -2.47 3.21
CA SER A 29 -6.46 -3.07 4.29
C SER A 29 -6.58 -4.60 4.32
N ALA A 30 -7.78 -5.14 4.12
CA ALA A 30 -8.00 -6.58 4.06
C ALA A 30 -7.33 -7.23 2.83
N TYR A 31 -7.36 -6.53 1.69
CA TYR A 31 -6.64 -6.96 0.49
C TYR A 31 -5.13 -7.02 0.72
N LEU A 32 -4.55 -6.01 1.39
CA LEU A 32 -3.12 -5.96 1.70
C LEU A 32 -2.69 -7.03 2.73
N ALA A 33 -3.61 -7.56 3.52
CA ALA A 33 -3.33 -8.68 4.41
C ALA A 33 -3.09 -9.99 3.64
N TYR A 34 -3.66 -10.11 2.43
CA TYR A 34 -3.57 -11.29 1.56
C TYR A 34 -3.23 -10.87 0.14
N LEU A 35 -2.12 -10.16 0.00
CA LEU A 35 -1.71 -9.58 -1.27
C LEU A 35 -1.40 -10.68 -2.31
N PRO A 36 -1.95 -10.62 -3.53
CA PRO A 36 -1.57 -11.54 -4.59
C PRO A 36 -0.07 -11.43 -4.91
N GLN A 37 0.58 -12.55 -5.23
CA GLN A 37 2.01 -12.58 -5.53
C GLN A 37 2.44 -11.61 -6.65
N ALA A 38 1.60 -11.43 -7.67
CA ALA A 38 1.87 -10.47 -8.74
C ALA A 38 2.10 -9.04 -8.19
N ASN A 39 1.38 -8.65 -7.15
CA ASN A 39 1.54 -7.33 -6.52
C ASN A 39 2.70 -7.28 -5.52
N VAL A 40 3.14 -8.41 -4.98
CA VAL A 40 4.41 -8.51 -4.23
C VAL A 40 5.59 -8.28 -5.20
N ALA A 41 5.51 -8.81 -6.42
CA ALA A 41 6.53 -8.60 -7.44
C ALA A 41 6.65 -7.10 -7.83
N VAL A 42 5.51 -6.40 -8.01
CA VAL A 42 5.52 -4.95 -8.27
C VAL A 42 6.16 -4.18 -7.10
N LEU A 43 5.87 -4.54 -5.85
CA LEU A 43 6.54 -3.94 -4.69
C LEU A 43 8.05 -4.25 -4.67
N THR A 44 8.42 -5.47 -5.05
CA THR A 44 9.82 -5.91 -5.16
C THR A 44 10.57 -5.03 -6.14
N ASP A 45 10.00 -4.78 -7.33
CA ASP A 45 10.61 -3.91 -8.33
C ASP A 45 10.77 -2.47 -7.82
N ALA A 46 9.73 -1.92 -7.19
CA ALA A 46 9.78 -0.56 -6.65
C ALA A 46 10.85 -0.42 -5.55
N LEU A 47 10.90 -1.36 -4.62
CA LEU A 47 11.89 -1.34 -3.54
C LEU A 47 13.30 -1.63 -4.05
N HIS A 48 13.45 -2.54 -5.00
CA HIS A 48 14.73 -2.80 -5.66
C HIS A 48 15.29 -1.52 -6.29
N ALA A 49 14.48 -0.77 -7.04
CA ALA A 49 14.91 0.48 -7.66
C ALA A 49 15.40 1.51 -6.64
N VAL A 50 14.68 1.67 -5.52
CA VAL A 50 15.08 2.56 -4.42
C VAL A 50 16.38 2.09 -3.76
N LEU A 51 16.49 0.81 -3.41
CA LEU A 51 17.70 0.25 -2.81
C LEU A 51 18.92 0.37 -3.73
N MET A 52 18.75 0.20 -5.04
CA MET A 52 19.82 0.40 -6.03
C MET A 52 20.34 1.84 -6.08
N ALA A 53 19.44 2.81 -5.86
CA ALA A 53 19.75 4.23 -5.89
C ALA A 53 20.35 4.73 -4.57
N GLU A 54 19.85 4.23 -3.44
CA GLU A 54 20.08 4.85 -2.12
C GLU A 54 20.95 3.99 -1.19
N ASN A 55 21.11 2.68 -1.46
CA ASN A 55 21.93 1.79 -0.63
C ASN A 55 23.14 1.26 -1.41
N ALA A 56 24.32 1.85 -1.18
CA ALA A 56 25.54 1.50 -1.90
C ALA A 56 25.97 0.02 -1.74
N VAL A 57 25.73 -0.57 -0.57
CA VAL A 57 26.07 -1.99 -0.30
C VAL A 57 25.18 -2.92 -1.09
N TYR A 58 23.86 -2.69 -1.05
CA TYR A 58 22.90 -3.43 -1.85
C TYR A 58 23.18 -3.27 -3.35
N SER A 59 23.44 -2.05 -3.81
CA SER A 59 23.72 -1.74 -5.21
C SER A 59 24.99 -2.45 -5.73
N ALA A 60 26.07 -2.44 -4.95
CA ALA A 60 27.30 -3.15 -5.29
C ALA A 60 27.07 -4.67 -5.36
N TRP A 61 26.34 -5.22 -4.38
CA TRP A 61 26.01 -6.64 -4.33
C TRP A 61 25.14 -7.07 -5.53
N ALA A 62 24.06 -6.32 -5.81
CA ALA A 62 23.15 -6.64 -6.91
C ALA A 62 23.83 -6.55 -8.28
N ARG A 63 24.78 -5.61 -8.47
CA ARG A 63 25.59 -5.56 -9.70
C ARG A 63 26.54 -6.75 -9.84
N ALA A 64 27.07 -7.26 -8.72
CA ALA A 64 27.98 -8.41 -8.74
C ALA A 64 27.26 -9.75 -8.98
N TYR A 65 26.06 -9.93 -8.41
CA TYR A 65 25.33 -11.21 -8.44
C TYR A 65 24.10 -11.21 -9.38
N GLY A 66 23.77 -10.06 -9.96
CA GLY A 66 22.69 -9.88 -10.92
C GLY A 66 21.39 -9.33 -10.32
N GLU A 67 20.74 -8.43 -11.05
CA GLU A 67 19.46 -7.82 -10.68
C GLU A 67 18.35 -8.86 -10.46
N ALA A 68 18.24 -9.84 -11.36
CA ALA A 68 17.23 -10.89 -11.26
C ALA A 68 17.39 -11.69 -9.96
N THR A 69 18.63 -12.06 -9.60
CA THR A 69 18.96 -12.74 -8.34
C THR A 69 18.56 -11.89 -7.14
N ALA A 70 18.88 -10.58 -7.16
CA ALA A 70 18.54 -9.66 -6.08
C ALA A 70 17.02 -9.58 -5.86
N LYS A 71 16.23 -9.51 -6.94
CA LYS A 71 14.76 -9.50 -6.88
C LYS A 71 14.19 -10.82 -6.37
N ILE A 72 14.68 -11.97 -6.87
CA ILE A 72 14.26 -13.31 -6.41
C ILE A 72 14.45 -13.46 -4.89
N LEU A 73 15.56 -12.96 -4.35
CA LEU A 73 15.84 -13.02 -2.91
C LEU A 73 15.06 -11.97 -2.11
N LEU A 74 14.72 -10.83 -2.71
CA LEU A 74 13.96 -9.76 -2.04
C LEU A 74 12.46 -10.08 -1.94
N THR A 75 11.86 -10.71 -2.95
CA THR A 75 10.44 -11.10 -2.96
C THR A 75 10.00 -11.87 -1.72
N PRO A 76 10.64 -12.98 -1.29
CA PRO A 76 10.20 -13.72 -0.11
C PRO A 76 10.39 -12.95 1.19
N VAL A 77 11.35 -12.01 1.26
CA VAL A 77 11.51 -11.12 2.41
C VAL A 77 10.31 -10.18 2.53
N LEU A 78 9.82 -9.65 1.41
CA LEU A 78 8.63 -8.80 1.37
C LEU A 78 7.35 -9.60 1.63
N ASP A 79 7.21 -10.76 0.97
CA ASP A 79 6.07 -11.66 1.13
C ASP A 79 5.90 -12.09 2.60
N GLY A 80 7.00 -12.48 3.26
CA GLY A 80 6.99 -12.85 4.68
C GLY A 80 6.61 -11.72 5.66
N LYS A 81 6.59 -10.47 5.19
CA LYS A 81 6.11 -9.30 5.94
C LYS A 81 4.67 -8.94 5.60
N MET A 82 4.15 -9.34 4.43
CA MET A 82 2.74 -9.15 4.09
C MET A 82 1.86 -9.83 5.15
N GLY A 83 0.71 -9.23 5.46
CA GLY A 83 -0.17 -9.67 6.54
C GLY A 83 0.29 -9.33 7.98
N LYS A 84 1.57 -8.95 8.18
CA LYS A 84 2.10 -8.51 9.49
C LYS A 84 2.23 -6.99 9.62
N MET A 85 2.06 -6.27 8.51
CA MET A 85 2.13 -4.81 8.48
C MET A 85 0.83 -4.18 8.99
N VAL A 86 0.98 -3.12 9.78
CA VAL A 86 -0.15 -2.28 10.21
C VAL A 86 -0.31 -1.14 9.21
N TRP A 87 -1.49 -1.03 8.62
CA TRP A 87 -1.81 -0.03 7.61
C TRP A 87 -2.57 1.14 8.22
N ASN A 88 -2.04 2.35 8.02
CA ASN A 88 -2.64 3.60 8.47
C ASN A 88 -3.31 4.30 7.29
N ARG A 89 -4.51 4.85 7.53
CA ARG A 89 -5.24 5.59 6.51
C ARG A 89 -4.59 6.96 6.28
N VAL A 90 -4.16 7.23 5.05
CA VAL A 90 -3.67 8.55 4.62
C VAL A 90 -4.83 9.39 4.07
N ALA A 91 -5.57 8.85 3.11
CA ALA A 91 -6.68 9.54 2.48
C ALA A 91 -7.70 8.54 1.94
N VAL A 92 -8.98 8.94 1.94
CA VAL A 92 -10.03 8.27 1.20
C VAL A 92 -10.92 9.33 0.58
N THR A 93 -11.07 9.29 -0.74
CA THR A 93 -11.79 10.32 -1.49
C THR A 93 -12.70 9.66 -2.50
N ARG A 94 -13.97 10.10 -2.54
CA ARG A 94 -14.94 9.59 -3.51
C ARG A 94 -14.52 10.02 -4.93
N VAL A 95 -14.44 9.06 -5.85
CA VAL A 95 -14.12 9.32 -7.25
C VAL A 95 -15.42 9.43 -8.06
N SER A 96 -16.29 8.42 -7.95
CA SER A 96 -17.57 8.37 -8.65
C SER A 96 -18.47 7.30 -8.05
N GLY A 97 -19.76 7.57 -7.87
CA GLY A 97 -20.72 6.56 -7.41
C GLY A 97 -20.26 5.90 -6.10
N ASN A 98 -20.06 4.58 -6.13
CA ASN A 98 -19.58 3.77 -4.99
C ASN A 98 -18.07 3.54 -5.00
N VAL A 99 -17.31 4.24 -5.84
CA VAL A 99 -15.86 4.07 -5.99
C VAL A 99 -15.13 5.16 -5.21
N TYR A 100 -14.22 4.72 -4.34
CA TYR A 100 -13.38 5.58 -3.52
C TYR A 100 -11.92 5.27 -3.80
N GLN A 101 -11.13 6.31 -4.01
CA GLN A 101 -9.69 6.20 -4.02
C GLN A 101 -9.19 6.16 -2.58
N VAL A 102 -8.48 5.10 -2.24
CA VAL A 102 -7.92 4.86 -0.90
C VAL A 102 -6.41 4.92 -1.00
N ARG A 103 -5.79 5.61 -0.04
CA ARG A 103 -4.35 5.62 0.20
C ARG A 103 -4.08 5.17 1.63
N LEU A 104 -3.31 4.09 1.77
CA LEU A 104 -2.86 3.56 3.07
C LEU A 104 -1.34 3.58 3.12
N GLU A 105 -0.77 3.86 4.27
CA GLU A 105 0.68 3.79 4.49
C GLU A 105 1.05 2.83 5.60
N THR A 106 2.26 2.30 5.54
CA THR A 106 2.84 1.50 6.62
C THR A 106 4.33 1.80 6.77
N TYR A 107 4.86 1.44 7.92
CA TYR A 107 6.28 1.54 8.25
C TYR A 107 6.79 0.15 8.60
N THR A 108 7.87 -0.27 7.96
CA THR A 108 8.46 -1.59 8.19
C THR A 108 9.97 -1.54 8.06
N GLY A 109 10.69 -2.45 8.70
CA GLY A 109 12.11 -2.66 8.42
C GLY A 109 12.32 -3.74 7.36
N LEU A 110 13.49 -3.78 6.75
CA LEU A 110 13.93 -4.82 5.83
C LEU A 110 15.30 -5.32 6.24
N GLU A 111 15.46 -6.64 6.22
CA GLU A 111 16.78 -7.28 6.32
C GLU A 111 16.99 -8.08 5.05
N PHE A 112 18.02 -7.73 4.31
CA PHE A 112 18.48 -8.44 3.12
C PHE A 112 19.79 -9.14 3.45
N ALA A 113 19.67 -10.32 4.06
CA ALA A 113 20.79 -11.08 4.61
C ALA A 113 21.88 -11.41 3.57
N ALA A 114 21.51 -11.63 2.31
CA ALA A 114 22.44 -11.99 1.25
C ALA A 114 23.54 -10.93 1.01
N ALA A 115 23.25 -9.65 1.27
CA ALA A 115 24.22 -8.55 1.21
C ALA A 115 24.58 -7.98 2.60
N GLY A 116 24.07 -8.57 3.69
CA GLY A 116 24.22 -8.01 5.04
C GLY A 116 23.60 -6.62 5.20
N VAL A 117 22.56 -6.30 4.43
CA VAL A 117 21.92 -4.98 4.41
C VAL A 117 20.70 -4.98 5.34
N THR A 118 20.66 -4.02 6.26
CA THR A 118 19.49 -3.74 7.08
C THR A 118 19.01 -2.32 6.82
N VAL A 119 17.74 -2.19 6.44
CA VAL A 119 17.04 -0.91 6.33
C VAL A 119 16.06 -0.84 7.50
N PRO A 120 16.35 -0.06 8.55
CA PRO A 120 15.56 -0.10 9.77
C PRO A 120 14.16 0.48 9.56
N LYS A 121 13.99 1.44 8.63
CA LYS A 121 12.70 2.03 8.33
C LYS A 121 12.48 2.22 6.84
N ILE A 122 11.39 1.66 6.35
CA ILE A 122 10.84 1.83 5.02
C ILE A 122 9.42 2.35 5.19
N ARG A 123 9.11 3.47 4.53
CA ARG A 123 7.74 3.96 4.41
C ARG A 123 7.15 3.49 3.08
N LEU A 124 6.09 2.69 3.14
CA LEU A 124 5.37 2.21 1.97
C LEU A 124 3.98 2.85 1.93
N GLU A 125 3.53 3.18 0.73
CA GLU A 125 2.15 3.60 0.47
C GLU A 125 1.51 2.69 -0.57
N ALA A 126 0.32 2.18 -0.25
CA ALA A 126 -0.56 1.47 -1.15
C ALA A 126 -1.70 2.39 -1.59
N ARG A 127 -2.01 2.39 -2.88
CA ARG A 127 -3.13 3.14 -3.44
C ARG A 127 -3.98 2.24 -4.32
N ALA A 128 -5.30 2.36 -4.22
CA ALA A 128 -6.24 1.70 -5.12
C ALA A 128 -7.57 2.47 -5.20
N ASN A 129 -8.32 2.23 -6.26
CA ASN A 129 -9.74 2.56 -6.32
C ASN A 129 -10.56 1.36 -5.83
N VAL A 130 -11.45 1.57 -4.87
CA VAL A 130 -12.24 0.53 -4.21
C VAL A 130 -13.72 0.80 -4.46
N ASN A 131 -14.42 -0.15 -5.05
CA ASN A 131 -15.88 -0.14 -5.08
C ASN A 131 -16.41 -0.69 -3.75
N VAL A 132 -17.07 0.16 -2.94
CA VAL A 132 -17.51 -0.24 -1.59
C VAL A 132 -18.64 -1.26 -1.58
N VAL A 133 -19.39 -1.38 -2.68
CA VAL A 133 -20.49 -2.34 -2.83
C VAL A 133 -19.96 -3.69 -3.28
N THR A 134 -19.23 -3.74 -4.41
CA THR A 134 -18.74 -5.01 -4.97
C THR A 134 -17.48 -5.52 -4.26
N GLY A 135 -16.71 -4.63 -3.65
CA GLY A 135 -15.41 -4.95 -3.08
C GLY A 135 -14.29 -5.04 -4.11
N GLU A 136 -14.55 -4.72 -5.37
CA GLU A 136 -13.56 -4.72 -6.44
C GLU A 136 -12.49 -3.64 -6.20
N LEU A 137 -11.23 -4.00 -6.46
CA LEU A 137 -10.08 -3.11 -6.46
C LEU A 137 -9.59 -2.90 -7.90
N ALA A 138 -9.39 -1.65 -8.28
CA ALA A 138 -8.83 -1.25 -9.56
C ALA A 138 -7.70 -0.24 -9.38
N ALA A 139 -6.84 -0.12 -10.40
CA ALA A 139 -5.70 0.82 -10.40
C ALA A 139 -4.83 0.71 -9.14
N PHE A 140 -4.59 -0.52 -8.69
CA PHE A 140 -3.72 -0.80 -7.56
C PHE A 140 -2.27 -0.41 -7.89
N SER A 141 -1.60 0.28 -6.97
CA SER A 141 -0.21 0.72 -7.15
C SER A 141 0.51 0.84 -5.81
N TRP A 142 1.84 0.71 -5.88
CA TRP A 142 2.76 0.93 -4.78
C TRP A 142 3.54 2.23 -4.94
N ALA A 143 3.90 2.84 -3.81
CA ALA A 143 4.98 3.81 -3.72
C ALA A 143 5.88 3.46 -2.53
N VAL A 144 7.19 3.39 -2.78
CA VAL A 144 8.19 3.43 -1.71
C VAL A 144 8.48 4.91 -1.48
N VAL A 145 8.03 5.41 -0.34
CA VAL A 145 8.01 6.86 -0.07
C VAL A 145 9.34 7.32 0.50
N ASP A 146 9.99 6.48 1.31
CA ASP A 146 11.23 6.83 2.01
C ASP A 146 11.92 5.56 2.53
N ILE A 147 13.26 5.57 2.55
CA ILE A 147 14.08 4.61 3.32
C ILE A 147 15.07 5.38 4.22
N VAL A 148 15.04 5.08 5.52
CA VAL A 148 15.86 5.72 6.57
C VAL A 148 16.58 4.67 7.40
#